data_AF-A0AAN1C022-F1
#
_entry.id   AF-A0AAN1C022-F1
#
_cell.length_a   1.000
_cell.length_b   1.000
_cell.length_c   1.000
_cell.angle_alpha   90.00
_cell.angle_beta   90.00
_cell.angle_gamma   90.00
#
_symmetry.space_group_name_H-M   'P 1'
#
loop_
_entity.id
_entity.type
_entity.pdbx_description
1 polymer ?
#
loop_
_entity_poly.entity_id
_entity_poly.type
_entity_poly.pdbx_seq_one_letter_code
_entity_poly.pdbx_strand_id
1 'polypeptide(L)'
;MSVDISAYREWLSYSEIVTLLADKHGIEISIGDIARLVADEAISPSIYFQTPTPARKVSLKTVPLSVALDDPDALIKANLEMLNSDAVMPETLIQHAIPINNEIVRIDGLWDAMFCGVIKHFNECLYSQGVGLNEPLRSLYGVRGIVLIKGNDLYQILSPVDIGESLKIVEAMKLAHADRLNPLVDKHIAQLTHLLNLVNNGDYAHQLMPCTRLPSGALPVIKRANILKLINKNSCKADKKESPKTINAMAQYIYGLTCVKYGKDIADNPRSHIDNPRGEIKTDFDLLKLPLPSGNTVSSWLKNIDS
;
A
#
# COMPACT_ATOMS: atom_id res chain seq x y z
N MET A 1 -34.91 -8.23 4.41
CA MET A 1 -33.71 -7.40 4.28
C MET A 1 -32.66 -7.98 5.21
N SER A 2 -31.60 -8.60 4.69
CA SER A 2 -30.45 -8.96 5.52
C SER A 2 -29.75 -7.66 5.92
N VAL A 3 -29.52 -7.47 7.21
CA VAL A 3 -28.68 -6.38 7.69
C VAL A 3 -27.26 -6.76 7.35
N ASP A 4 -26.61 -6.01 6.47
CA ASP A 4 -25.19 -6.19 6.22
C ASP A 4 -24.40 -5.71 7.45
N ILE A 5 -23.95 -6.66 8.27
CA ILE A 5 -23.18 -6.40 9.49
C ILE A 5 -21.83 -5.73 9.15
N SER A 6 -21.33 -5.88 7.92
CA SER A 6 -20.10 -5.21 7.46
C SER A 6 -20.22 -3.69 7.54
N ALA A 7 -21.44 -3.15 7.44
CA ALA A 7 -21.72 -1.72 7.58
C ALA A 7 -21.45 -1.16 8.98
N TYR A 8 -21.25 -2.01 9.99
CA TYR A 8 -20.92 -1.60 11.37
C TYR A 8 -19.47 -1.90 11.75
N ARG A 9 -18.70 -2.57 10.87
CA ARG A 9 -17.30 -2.93 11.13
C ARG A 9 -16.37 -1.83 10.62
N GLU A 10 -15.38 -1.49 11.44
CA GLU A 10 -14.30 -0.55 11.05
C GLU A 10 -13.26 -1.22 10.16
N TRP A 11 -13.08 -2.53 10.31
CA TRP A 11 -12.08 -3.34 9.61
C TRP A 11 -12.77 -4.44 8.83
N LEU A 12 -12.42 -4.54 7.55
CA LEU A 12 -13.06 -5.46 6.61
C LEU A 12 -12.01 -6.38 6.02
N SER A 13 -12.31 -7.67 5.95
CA SER A 13 -11.55 -8.64 5.17
C SER A 13 -11.67 -8.35 3.67
N TYR A 14 -10.78 -8.92 2.86
CA TYR A 14 -10.83 -8.71 1.41
C TYR A 14 -12.16 -9.18 0.81
N SER A 15 -12.72 -10.28 1.30
CA SER A 15 -14.04 -10.78 0.88
C SER A 15 -15.17 -9.82 1.25
N GLU A 16 -15.17 -9.25 2.47
CA GLU A 16 -16.16 -8.24 2.85
C GLU A 16 -16.05 -6.96 2.01
N ILE A 17 -14.83 -6.56 1.63
CA ILE A 17 -14.60 -5.39 0.76
C ILE A 17 -15.12 -5.65 -0.65
N VAL A 18 -14.89 -6.84 -1.19
CA VAL A 18 -15.46 -7.27 -2.48
C VAL A 18 -16.98 -7.12 -2.46
N THR A 19 -17.66 -7.67 -1.44
CA THR A 19 -19.12 -7.53 -1.30
C THR A 19 -19.54 -6.07 -1.21
N LEU A 20 -18.89 -5.28 -0.34
CA LEU A 20 -19.18 -3.86 -0.14
C LEU A 20 -19.08 -3.04 -1.44
N LEU A 21 -18.04 -3.30 -2.24
CA LEU A 21 -17.80 -2.55 -3.48
C LEU A 21 -18.70 -3.02 -4.62
N ALA A 22 -18.96 -4.33 -4.72
CA ALA A 22 -19.88 -4.90 -5.70
C ALA A 22 -21.30 -4.33 -5.52
N ASP A 23 -21.80 -4.29 -4.29
CA ASP A 23 -23.12 -3.72 -3.97
C ASP A 23 -23.22 -2.23 -4.31
N LYS A 24 -22.14 -1.48 -4.13
CA LYS A 24 -22.12 -0.02 -4.30
C LYS A 24 -21.97 0.42 -5.76
N HIS A 25 -21.25 -0.35 -6.56
CA HIS A 25 -20.87 0.05 -7.92
C HIS A 25 -21.48 -0.83 -9.02
N GLY A 26 -22.07 -1.98 -8.69
CA GLY A 26 -22.63 -2.90 -9.68
C GLY A 26 -21.56 -3.49 -10.61
N ILE A 27 -20.30 -3.54 -10.15
CA ILE A 27 -19.16 -4.09 -10.90
C ILE A 27 -18.71 -5.37 -10.19
N GLU A 28 -18.35 -6.38 -10.98
CA GLU A 28 -17.71 -7.58 -10.46
C GLU A 28 -16.30 -7.24 -9.99
N ILE A 29 -16.04 -7.44 -8.71
CA ILE A 29 -14.77 -7.15 -8.07
C ILE A 29 -14.27 -8.44 -7.44
N SER A 30 -13.00 -8.76 -7.66
CA SER A 30 -12.36 -9.96 -7.14
C SER A 30 -11.47 -9.63 -5.94
N ILE A 31 -11.08 -10.67 -5.19
CA ILE A 31 -10.03 -10.54 -4.16
C ILE A 31 -8.71 -10.06 -4.78
N GLY A 32 -8.42 -10.49 -6.01
CA GLY A 32 -7.23 -10.07 -6.76
C GLY A 32 -7.19 -8.56 -7.01
N ASP A 33 -8.34 -7.92 -7.24
CA ASP A 33 -8.43 -6.47 -7.40
C ASP A 33 -8.10 -5.73 -6.09
N ILE A 34 -8.58 -6.24 -4.96
CA ILE A 34 -8.25 -5.68 -3.64
C ILE A 34 -6.77 -5.87 -3.34
N ALA A 35 -6.24 -7.06 -3.59
CA ALA A 35 -4.83 -7.39 -3.41
C ALA A 35 -3.93 -6.51 -4.29
N ARG A 36 -4.34 -6.21 -5.52
CA ARG A 36 -3.66 -5.26 -6.40
C ARG A 36 -3.60 -3.85 -5.82
N LEU A 37 -4.71 -3.34 -5.27
CA LEU A 37 -4.71 -2.00 -4.65
C LEU A 37 -3.77 -1.92 -3.44
N VAL A 38 -3.62 -3.02 -2.70
CA VAL A 38 -2.62 -3.11 -1.63
C VAL A 38 -1.21 -3.23 -2.23
N ALA A 39 -1.05 -4.01 -3.31
CA ALA A 39 0.23 -4.19 -3.99
C ALA A 39 0.79 -2.89 -4.60
N ASP A 40 -0.10 -2.05 -5.11
CA ASP A 40 0.19 -0.71 -5.64
C ASP A 40 0.34 0.34 -4.52
N GLU A 41 0.34 -0.08 -3.24
CA GLU A 41 0.41 0.78 -2.05
C GLU A 41 -0.70 1.84 -1.98
N ALA A 42 -1.78 1.67 -2.76
CA ALA A 42 -2.91 2.59 -2.77
C ALA A 42 -3.73 2.50 -1.47
N ILE A 43 -3.66 1.35 -0.78
CA ILE A 43 -4.30 1.14 0.52
C ILE A 43 -3.35 0.41 1.46
N SER A 44 -3.19 0.94 2.68
CA SER A 44 -2.40 0.30 3.73
C SER A 44 -3.08 -0.97 4.25
N PRO A 45 -2.34 -2.10 4.35
CA PRO A 45 -2.84 -3.35 4.89
C PRO A 45 -2.74 -3.38 6.43
N SER A 46 -3.64 -4.17 7.03
CA SER A 46 -3.58 -4.54 8.44
C SER A 46 -3.91 -6.02 8.57
N ILE A 47 -3.64 -6.59 9.74
CA ILE A 47 -3.84 -8.01 10.00
C ILE A 47 -4.62 -8.15 11.30
N TYR A 48 -5.62 -9.01 11.27
CA TYR A 48 -6.34 -9.46 12.45
C TYR A 48 -5.85 -10.86 12.85
N PHE A 49 -5.27 -10.98 14.04
CA PHE A 49 -4.82 -12.23 14.63
C PHE A 49 -5.88 -12.78 15.57
N GLN A 50 -6.49 -13.91 15.22
CA GLN A 50 -7.48 -14.61 16.05
C GLN A 50 -6.85 -15.30 17.25
N THR A 51 -5.57 -15.64 17.16
CA THR A 51 -4.83 -16.37 18.18
C THR A 51 -3.57 -15.60 18.60
N PRO A 52 -3.16 -15.68 19.87
CA PRO A 52 -1.93 -15.06 20.35
C PRO A 52 -0.70 -15.54 19.57
N THR A 53 -0.18 -14.65 18.73
CA THR A 53 0.91 -14.91 17.80
C THR A 53 2.22 -14.37 18.40
N PRO A 54 3.31 -15.15 18.41
CA PRO A 54 4.57 -14.67 18.94
C PRO A 54 5.17 -13.61 18.01
N ALA A 55 5.68 -12.54 18.60
CA ALA A 55 6.37 -11.48 17.90
C ALA A 55 7.54 -10.97 18.74
N ARG A 56 8.49 -10.30 18.11
CA ARG A 56 9.59 -9.60 18.81
C ARG A 56 9.69 -8.17 18.33
N LYS A 57 10.18 -7.29 19.19
CA LYS A 57 10.38 -5.89 18.82
C LYS A 57 11.60 -5.76 17.91
N VAL A 58 11.46 -5.02 16.80
CA VAL A 58 12.52 -4.85 15.80
C VAL A 58 12.72 -3.39 15.44
N SER A 59 13.87 -3.11 14.84
CA SER A 59 14.14 -1.87 14.11
C SER A 59 14.44 -2.23 12.65
N LEU A 60 13.93 -1.44 11.70
CA LEU A 60 14.32 -1.58 10.31
C LEU A 60 15.58 -0.77 10.05
N LYS A 61 16.61 -1.43 9.52
CA LYS A 61 17.86 -0.79 9.12
C LYS A 61 18.24 -1.20 7.71
N THR A 62 18.86 -0.26 7.00
CA THR A 62 19.53 -0.54 5.73
C THR A 62 20.89 -1.17 6.02
N VAL A 63 21.11 -2.41 5.58
CA VAL A 63 22.38 -3.14 5.77
C VAL A 63 22.78 -3.87 4.48
N PRO A 64 24.07 -4.19 4.28
CA PRO A 64 24.48 -5.09 3.20
C PRO A 64 23.80 -6.46 3.31
N LEU A 65 23.51 -7.08 2.17
CA LEU A 65 22.94 -8.43 2.10
C LEU A 65 23.79 -9.44 2.89
N SER A 66 25.12 -9.34 2.82
CA SER A 66 26.04 -10.19 3.59
C SER A 66 25.76 -10.19 5.09
N VAL A 67 25.56 -9.00 5.67
CA VAL A 67 25.22 -8.83 7.09
C VAL A 67 23.86 -9.45 7.41
N ALA A 68 22.88 -9.28 6.52
CA ALA A 68 21.57 -9.89 6.70
C ALA A 68 21.61 -11.42 6.57
N LEU A 69 22.49 -11.99 5.74
CA LEU A 69 22.64 -13.44 5.56
C LEU A 69 23.37 -14.12 6.72
N ASP A 70 24.08 -13.35 7.54
CA ASP A 70 24.74 -13.84 8.74
C ASP A 70 23.78 -14.04 9.92
N ASP A 71 22.60 -13.42 9.85
CA ASP A 71 21.54 -13.50 10.85
C ASP A 71 20.86 -14.89 10.84
N PRO A 72 20.60 -15.51 12.01
CA PRO A 72 19.82 -16.74 12.11
C PRO A 72 18.48 -16.72 11.36
N ASP A 73 17.87 -15.56 11.18
CA ASP A 73 16.64 -15.37 10.38
C ASP A 73 16.80 -15.80 8.91
N ALA A 74 18.02 -15.80 8.37
CA ALA A 74 18.32 -16.24 7.02
C ALA A 74 18.32 -17.77 6.88
N LEU A 75 18.37 -18.51 8.00
CA LEU A 75 18.52 -19.96 8.04
C LEU A 75 17.21 -20.74 7.87
N ILE A 76 16.10 -20.04 7.64
CA ILE A 76 14.81 -20.69 7.39
C ILE A 76 14.80 -21.29 6.00
N LYS A 77 14.32 -22.54 5.85
CA LYS A 77 14.09 -23.23 4.57
C LYS A 77 13.72 -22.31 3.40
N ALA A 78 12.65 -21.53 3.53
CA ALA A 78 12.16 -20.70 2.43
C ALA A 78 13.15 -19.61 2.02
N ASN A 79 13.98 -19.11 2.94
CA ASN A 79 15.03 -18.12 2.63
C ASN A 79 16.27 -18.80 2.03
N LEU A 80 16.58 -20.03 2.46
CA LEU A 80 17.67 -20.83 1.90
C LEU A 80 17.39 -21.22 0.46
N GLU A 81 16.16 -21.63 0.14
CA GLU A 81 15.74 -21.93 -1.23
C GLU A 81 15.96 -20.75 -2.19
N MET A 82 15.83 -19.51 -1.70
CA MET A 82 16.04 -18.29 -2.48
C MET A 82 17.52 -18.05 -2.84
N LEU A 83 18.47 -18.64 -2.11
CA LEU A 83 19.90 -18.59 -2.47
C LEU A 83 20.20 -19.32 -3.79
N ASN A 84 19.34 -20.24 -4.21
CA ASN A 84 19.46 -20.93 -5.49
C ASN A 84 18.77 -20.18 -6.63
N SER A 85 17.80 -19.32 -6.34
CA SER A 85 17.02 -18.60 -7.36
C SER A 85 17.60 -17.23 -7.69
N ASP A 86 18.10 -16.51 -6.69
CA ASP A 86 18.60 -15.15 -6.86
C ASP A 86 20.13 -15.13 -6.96
N ALA A 87 20.67 -14.25 -7.82
CA ALA A 87 22.09 -13.94 -7.80
C ALA A 87 22.45 -13.28 -6.47
N VAL A 88 23.45 -13.81 -5.75
CA VAL A 88 23.90 -13.24 -4.47
C VAL A 88 24.85 -12.07 -4.73
N MET A 89 24.42 -10.86 -4.37
CA MET A 89 25.23 -9.64 -4.42
C MET A 89 25.47 -9.14 -2.97
N PRO A 90 26.57 -9.54 -2.31
CA PRO A 90 26.77 -9.36 -0.87
C PRO A 90 26.68 -7.90 -0.38
N GLU A 91 27.14 -6.95 -1.20
CA GLU A 91 27.22 -5.52 -0.85
C GLU A 91 25.94 -4.73 -1.19
N THR A 92 24.94 -5.37 -1.81
CA THR A 92 23.67 -4.71 -2.09
C THR A 92 22.98 -4.36 -0.78
N LEU A 93 22.61 -3.09 -0.64
CA LEU A 93 21.91 -2.58 0.53
C LEU A 93 20.44 -3.00 0.53
N ILE A 94 19.98 -3.62 1.61
CA ILE A 94 18.61 -4.08 1.79
C ILE A 94 18.04 -3.59 3.11
N GLN A 95 16.71 -3.52 3.20
CA GLN A 95 16.02 -3.33 4.49
C GLN A 95 16.01 -4.65 5.25
N HIS A 96 16.56 -4.66 6.46
CA HIS A 96 16.57 -5.81 7.37
C HIS A 96 15.94 -5.44 8.71
N ALA A 97 15.14 -6.35 9.24
CA ALA A 97 14.49 -6.20 10.53
C ALA A 97 15.40 -6.78 11.62
N ILE A 98 16.04 -5.90 12.40
CA ILE A 98 17.00 -6.28 13.43
C ILE A 98 16.30 -6.27 14.80
N PRO A 99 16.35 -7.37 15.57
CA PRO A 99 15.81 -7.43 16.92
C PRO A 99 16.40 -6.33 17.81
N ILE A 100 15.54 -5.63 18.56
CA ILE A 100 16.00 -4.66 19.57
C ILE A 100 16.44 -5.39 20.83
N ASN A 101 15.77 -6.49 21.14
CA ASN A 101 16.07 -7.39 22.25
C ASN A 101 15.63 -8.82 21.89
N ASN A 102 15.87 -9.77 22.80
CA ASN A 102 15.45 -11.17 22.66
C ASN A 102 14.06 -11.43 23.27
N GLU A 103 13.30 -10.38 23.60
CA GLU A 103 12.00 -10.53 24.23
C GLU A 103 10.95 -10.96 23.20
N ILE A 104 10.23 -12.04 23.52
CA ILE A 104 9.13 -12.54 22.70
C ILE A 104 7.83 -12.15 23.39
N VAL A 105 7.05 -11.31 22.72
CA VAL A 105 5.72 -10.92 23.14
C VAL A 105 4.67 -11.75 22.41
N ARG A 106 3.48 -11.86 23.00
CA ARG A 106 2.31 -12.43 22.34
C ARG A 106 1.40 -11.29 21.91
N ILE A 107 1.04 -11.27 20.64
CA ILE A 107 0.12 -10.27 20.09
C ILE A 107 -1.12 -10.96 19.56
N ASP A 108 -2.27 -10.31 19.74
CA ASP A 108 -3.55 -10.73 19.21
C ASP A 108 -4.33 -9.51 18.72
N GLY A 109 -5.48 -9.78 18.09
CA GLY A 109 -6.35 -8.74 17.59
C GLY A 109 -5.76 -8.03 16.38
N LEU A 110 -6.06 -6.74 16.27
CA LEU A 110 -5.82 -5.96 15.06
C LEU A 110 -4.51 -5.18 15.13
N TRP A 111 -3.70 -5.30 14.08
CA TRP A 111 -2.43 -4.60 13.92
C TRP A 111 -2.26 -4.05 12.52
N ASP A 112 -1.75 -2.83 12.41
CA ASP A 112 -1.30 -2.29 11.14
C ASP A 112 -0.05 -3.04 10.67
N ALA A 113 0.04 -3.31 9.37
CA ALA A 113 1.13 -4.07 8.78
C ALA A 113 1.88 -3.21 7.77
N MET A 114 3.22 -3.32 7.77
CA MET A 114 4.02 -2.75 6.71
C MET A 114 3.79 -3.54 5.42
N PHE A 115 3.63 -2.82 4.31
CA PHE A 115 3.61 -3.42 2.98
C PHE A 115 5.04 -3.76 2.54
N CYS A 116 5.62 -4.79 3.14
CA CYS A 116 6.94 -5.31 2.80
C CYS A 116 7.00 -6.82 3.01
N GLY A 117 8.08 -7.43 2.52
CA GLY A 117 8.37 -8.84 2.78
C GLY A 117 7.21 -9.78 2.44
N VAL A 118 6.76 -10.52 3.44
CA VAL A 118 5.69 -11.52 3.30
C VAL A 118 4.33 -10.90 2.97
N ILE A 119 4.01 -9.70 3.48
CA ILE A 119 2.73 -9.05 3.18
C ILE A 119 2.68 -8.57 1.74
N LYS A 120 3.79 -8.04 1.25
CA LYS A 120 3.94 -7.70 -0.17
C LYS A 120 3.73 -8.93 -1.04
N HIS A 121 4.54 -9.96 -0.82
CA HIS A 121 4.50 -11.19 -1.60
C HIS A 121 3.11 -11.87 -1.56
N PHE A 122 2.47 -11.94 -0.40
CA PHE A 122 1.13 -12.50 -0.25
C PHE A 122 0.09 -11.80 -1.15
N ASN A 123 0.11 -10.46 -1.19
CA ASN A 123 -0.81 -9.69 -2.04
C ASN A 123 -0.48 -9.84 -3.52
N GLU A 124 0.80 -9.88 -3.89
CA GLU A 124 1.20 -10.11 -5.27
C GLU A 124 0.77 -11.51 -5.76
N CYS A 125 0.86 -12.55 -4.91
CA CYS A 125 0.34 -13.88 -5.23
C CYS A 125 -1.19 -13.87 -5.44
N LEU A 126 -1.95 -13.25 -4.53
CA LEU A 126 -3.41 -13.14 -4.68
C LEU A 126 -3.79 -12.39 -5.95
N TYR A 127 -3.07 -11.32 -6.29
CA TYR A 127 -3.26 -10.60 -7.54
C TYR A 127 -2.97 -11.49 -8.75
N SER A 128 -1.79 -12.13 -8.80
CA SER A 128 -1.40 -13.02 -9.90
C SER A 128 -2.42 -14.13 -10.13
N GLN A 129 -2.89 -14.79 -9.06
CA GLN A 129 -3.92 -15.82 -9.13
C GLN A 129 -5.22 -15.26 -9.72
N GLY A 130 -5.64 -14.05 -9.30
CA GLY A 130 -6.85 -13.40 -9.78
C GLY A 130 -6.83 -13.05 -11.27
N VAL A 131 -5.65 -12.85 -11.87
CA VAL A 131 -5.49 -12.53 -13.30
C VAL A 131 -4.89 -13.67 -14.14
N GLY A 132 -4.72 -14.87 -13.56
CA GLY A 132 -4.18 -16.03 -14.27
C GLY A 132 -2.68 -15.94 -14.61
N LEU A 133 -1.92 -15.17 -13.84
CA LEU A 133 -0.46 -15.10 -13.95
C LEU A 133 0.21 -16.10 -13.00
N ASN A 134 1.47 -16.45 -13.31
CA ASN A 134 2.30 -17.22 -12.38
C ASN A 134 2.53 -16.44 -11.09
N GLU A 135 2.64 -17.17 -9.98
CA GLU A 135 2.99 -16.57 -8.70
C GLU A 135 4.40 -15.98 -8.76
N PRO A 136 4.59 -14.76 -8.25
CA PRO A 136 5.92 -14.16 -8.16
C PRO A 136 6.79 -14.96 -7.20
N LEU A 137 8.10 -14.97 -7.42
CA LEU A 137 9.04 -15.53 -6.46
C LEU A 137 9.33 -14.52 -5.34
N ARG A 138 9.60 -15.02 -4.13
CA ARG A 138 10.15 -14.17 -3.06
C ARG A 138 11.57 -13.74 -3.42
N SER A 139 11.93 -12.50 -3.10
CA SER A 139 13.26 -11.96 -3.36
C SER A 139 14.14 -11.97 -2.12
N LEU A 140 15.39 -12.41 -2.28
CA LEU A 140 16.43 -12.43 -1.24
C LEU A 140 16.71 -11.03 -0.65
N TYR A 141 16.38 -10.00 -1.43
CA TYR A 141 16.57 -8.60 -1.11
C TYR A 141 15.38 -7.96 -0.36
N GLY A 142 14.30 -8.72 -0.17
CA GLY A 142 13.13 -8.26 0.57
C GLY A 142 13.28 -8.39 2.09
N VAL A 143 12.52 -7.57 2.83
CA VAL A 143 12.42 -7.70 4.29
C VAL A 143 11.90 -9.10 4.65
N ARG A 144 12.55 -9.76 5.61
CA ARG A 144 12.12 -11.08 6.08
C ARG A 144 11.02 -10.94 7.12
N GLY A 145 10.05 -11.84 7.10
CA GLY A 145 8.95 -11.80 8.06
C GLY A 145 7.78 -10.92 7.65
N ILE A 146 6.80 -10.87 8.56
CA ILE A 146 5.74 -9.86 8.59
C ILE A 146 6.15 -8.83 9.64
N VAL A 147 6.17 -7.55 9.26
CA VAL A 147 6.45 -6.43 10.17
C VAL A 147 5.17 -5.65 10.44
N LEU A 148 4.84 -5.51 11.72
CA LEU A 148 3.67 -4.81 12.24
C LEU A 148 4.06 -3.50 12.87
N ILE A 149 3.11 -2.57 12.90
CA ILE A 149 3.27 -1.22 13.40
C ILE A 149 2.37 -1.02 14.62
N LYS A 150 2.92 -0.47 15.71
CA LYS A 150 2.15 0.00 16.87
C LYS A 150 2.73 1.30 17.39
N GLY A 151 2.07 2.41 17.05
CA GLY A 151 2.63 3.74 17.30
C GLY A 151 3.94 3.90 16.53
N ASN A 152 5.03 4.18 17.25
CA ASN A 152 6.37 4.31 16.66
C ASN A 152 7.18 3.00 16.71
N ASP A 153 6.63 1.94 17.30
CA ASP A 153 7.31 0.67 17.48
C ASP A 153 6.97 -0.31 16.36
N LEU A 154 7.97 -1.12 15.99
CA LEU A 154 7.82 -2.18 15.00
C LEU A 154 7.97 -3.55 15.67
N TYR A 155 7.15 -4.49 15.22
CA TYR A 155 7.15 -5.87 15.70
C TYR A 155 7.23 -6.83 14.53
N GLN A 156 8.11 -7.83 14.61
CA GLN A 156 8.23 -8.87 13.59
C GLN A 156 7.56 -10.14 14.10
N ILE A 157 6.66 -10.71 13.28
CA ILE A 157 5.98 -11.96 13.59
C ILE A 157 6.94 -13.14 13.49
N LEU A 158 6.87 -14.02 14.48
CA LEU A 158 7.64 -15.24 14.54
C LEU A 158 6.74 -16.46 14.35
N SER A 159 7.32 -17.52 13.80
CA SER A 159 6.70 -18.84 13.71
C SER A 159 7.72 -19.91 14.05
N PRO A 160 7.31 -21.04 14.65
CA PRO A 160 8.20 -22.17 14.82
C PRO A 160 8.68 -22.66 13.46
N VAL A 161 9.98 -22.91 13.34
CA VAL A 161 10.60 -23.49 12.13
C VAL A 161 11.22 -24.85 12.44
N ASP A 162 11.17 -25.74 11.45
CA ASP A 162 11.91 -26.99 11.51
C ASP A 162 13.38 -26.74 11.12
N ILE A 163 14.21 -26.60 12.16
CA ILE A 163 15.66 -26.40 12.02
C ILE A 163 16.30 -27.64 11.36
N GLY A 164 15.80 -28.84 11.66
CA GLY A 164 16.33 -30.08 11.09
C GLY A 164 16.04 -30.19 9.60
N GLU A 165 14.85 -29.80 9.16
CA GLU A 165 14.52 -29.70 7.73
C GLU A 165 15.40 -28.67 7.02
N SER A 166 15.59 -27.50 7.64
CA SER A 166 16.45 -26.44 7.09
C SER A 166 17.90 -26.90 6.97
N LEU A 167 18.43 -27.61 7.98
CA LEU A 167 19.78 -28.19 7.95
C LEU A 167 19.97 -29.19 6.81
N LYS A 168 19.00 -30.11 6.61
CA LYS A 168 19.03 -31.07 5.49
C LYS A 168 19.13 -30.39 4.13
N ILE A 169 18.45 -29.25 3.95
CA ILE A 169 18.49 -28.49 2.70
C ILE A 169 19.87 -27.89 2.48
N VAL A 170 20.47 -27.27 3.50
CA VAL A 170 21.82 -26.71 3.38
C VAL A 170 22.88 -27.78 3.14
N GLU A 171 22.75 -28.95 3.79
CA GLU A 171 23.63 -30.11 3.54
C GLU A 171 23.49 -30.62 2.11
N ALA A 172 22.26 -30.71 1.58
CA ALA A 172 22.02 -31.07 0.18
C ALA A 172 22.61 -30.05 -0.79
N MET A 173 22.49 -28.74 -0.49
CA MET A 173 23.11 -27.67 -1.27
C MET A 173 24.64 -27.80 -1.29
N LYS A 174 25.26 -28.12 -0.16
CA LYS A 174 26.70 -28.36 -0.06
C LYS A 174 27.15 -29.50 -0.97
N LEU A 175 26.40 -30.60 -1.01
CA LEU A 175 26.69 -31.76 -1.86
C LEU A 175 26.51 -31.44 -3.35
N ALA A 176 25.52 -30.62 -3.71
CA ALA A 176 25.20 -30.27 -5.10
C ALA A 176 26.12 -29.20 -5.71
N HIS A 177 26.71 -28.32 -4.90
CA HIS A 177 27.39 -27.11 -5.36
C HIS A 177 28.74 -26.85 -4.66
N ALA A 178 29.68 -27.80 -4.78
CA ALA A 178 30.98 -27.81 -4.10
C ALA A 178 31.84 -26.52 -4.28
N ASP A 179 31.64 -25.73 -5.35
CA ASP A 179 32.62 -24.72 -5.77
C ASP A 179 32.16 -23.24 -5.70
N ARG A 180 30.87 -22.92 -5.47
CA ARG A 180 30.36 -21.53 -5.58
C ARG A 180 29.86 -20.85 -4.30
N LEU A 181 29.39 -21.61 -3.31
CA LEU A 181 28.75 -21.06 -2.10
C LEU A 181 29.37 -21.58 -0.78
N ASN A 182 30.49 -22.31 -0.87
CA ASN A 182 30.99 -23.16 0.19
C ASN A 182 31.20 -22.43 1.55
N PRO A 183 31.82 -21.23 1.61
CA PRO A 183 32.03 -20.55 2.90
C PRO A 183 30.73 -20.10 3.60
N LEU A 184 29.72 -19.67 2.83
CA LEU A 184 28.43 -19.25 3.38
C LEU A 184 27.63 -20.47 3.85
N VAL A 185 27.60 -21.51 3.03
CA VAL A 185 26.91 -22.78 3.30
C VAL A 185 27.48 -23.45 4.55
N ASP A 186 28.81 -23.50 4.69
CA ASP A 186 29.47 -24.06 5.87
C ASP A 186 29.11 -23.29 7.15
N LYS A 187 29.05 -21.95 7.07
CA LYS A 187 28.63 -21.11 8.18
C LYS A 187 27.18 -21.39 8.58
N HIS A 188 26.27 -21.49 7.60
CA HIS A 188 24.86 -21.81 7.84
C HIS A 188 24.68 -23.20 8.46
N ILE A 189 25.43 -24.22 8.02
CA ILE A 189 25.44 -25.56 8.63
C ILE A 189 25.86 -25.47 10.09
N ALA A 190 26.96 -24.77 10.40
CA ALA A 190 27.45 -24.63 11.77
C ALA A 190 26.41 -23.94 12.68
N GLN A 191 25.77 -22.87 12.19
CA GLN A 191 24.74 -22.14 12.93
C GLN A 191 23.48 -23.00 13.15
N LEU A 192 22.96 -23.65 12.11
CA LEU A 192 21.80 -24.53 12.21
C LEU A 192 22.06 -25.72 13.15
N THR A 193 23.26 -26.30 13.10
CA THR A 193 23.67 -27.38 14.02
C THR A 193 23.68 -26.89 15.47
N HIS A 194 24.22 -25.70 15.72
CA HIS A 194 24.22 -25.10 17.05
C HIS A 194 22.79 -24.85 17.57
N LEU A 195 21.92 -24.26 16.75
CA LEU A 195 20.52 -24.02 17.11
C LEU A 195 19.77 -25.34 17.37
N LEU A 196 19.99 -26.37 16.55
CA LEU A 196 19.38 -27.68 16.72
C LEU A 196 19.77 -28.31 18.07
N ASN A 197 21.03 -28.17 18.48
CA ASN A 197 21.50 -28.65 19.78
C ASN A 197 20.83 -27.91 20.95
N LEU A 198 20.70 -26.57 20.87
CA LEU A 198 20.00 -25.78 21.89
C LEU A 198 18.55 -26.22 22.06
N VAL A 199 17.86 -26.44 20.94
CA VAL A 199 16.48 -26.91 20.89
C VAL A 199 16.34 -28.33 21.45
N ASN A 200 17.25 -29.24 21.10
CA ASN A 200 17.27 -30.60 21.65
C ASN A 200 17.51 -30.62 23.17
N ASN A 201 18.17 -29.58 23.70
CA ASN A 201 18.38 -29.38 25.13
C ASN A 201 17.21 -28.66 25.84
N GLY A 202 16.09 -28.42 25.13
CA GLY A 202 14.86 -27.84 25.68
C GLY A 202 14.71 -26.33 25.51
N ASP A 203 15.64 -25.65 24.83
CA ASP A 203 15.53 -24.21 24.56
C ASP A 203 14.77 -23.95 23.24
N TYR A 204 13.45 -24.09 23.32
CA TYR A 204 12.56 -23.95 22.16
C TYR A 204 12.43 -22.53 21.62
N ALA A 205 12.90 -21.50 22.34
CA ALA A 205 12.85 -20.12 21.86
C ALA A 205 13.67 -19.95 20.57
N HIS A 206 14.74 -20.74 20.41
CA HIS A 206 15.57 -20.76 19.21
C HIS A 206 14.89 -21.37 17.97
N GLN A 207 13.71 -21.96 18.10
CA GLN A 207 12.88 -22.36 16.94
C GLN A 207 12.02 -21.24 16.39
N LEU A 208 11.93 -20.09 17.08
CA LEU A 208 11.06 -18.99 16.66
C LEU A 208 11.82 -18.05 15.72
N MET A 209 11.48 -18.11 14.44
CA MET A 209 12.09 -17.31 13.38
C MET A 209 11.02 -16.51 12.62
N PRO A 210 11.39 -15.45 11.87
CA PRO A 210 10.43 -14.66 11.12
C PRO A 210 9.55 -15.50 10.21
N CYS A 211 8.24 -15.32 10.30
CA CYS A 211 7.32 -16.12 9.48
C CYS A 211 7.53 -15.87 7.98
N THR A 212 7.41 -16.91 7.16
CA THR A 212 7.59 -16.82 5.70
C THR A 212 6.27 -16.72 4.94
N ARG A 213 5.16 -16.84 5.67
CA ARG A 213 3.77 -16.80 5.19
C ARG A 213 2.88 -16.22 6.29
N LEU A 214 1.67 -15.83 5.92
CA LEU A 214 0.65 -15.42 6.89
C LEU A 214 0.37 -16.58 7.87
N PRO A 215 0.46 -16.36 9.19
CA PRO A 215 0.28 -17.42 10.17
C PRO A 215 -1.17 -17.91 10.21
N SER A 216 -1.38 -19.15 10.67
CA SER A 216 -2.72 -19.70 10.86
C SER A 216 -3.52 -18.86 11.86
N GLY A 217 -4.76 -18.50 11.49
CA GLY A 217 -5.60 -17.63 12.32
C GLY A 217 -5.33 -16.14 12.13
N ALA A 218 -4.42 -15.74 11.22
CA ALA A 218 -4.32 -14.36 10.77
C ALA A 218 -5.17 -14.12 9.52
N LEU A 219 -5.82 -12.96 9.49
CA LEU A 219 -6.70 -12.53 8.41
C LEU A 219 -6.25 -11.14 7.92
N PRO A 220 -5.94 -10.97 6.63
CA PRO A 220 -5.68 -9.64 6.08
C PRO A 220 -6.97 -8.83 6.10
N VAL A 221 -6.88 -7.62 6.63
CA VAL A 221 -8.00 -6.70 6.75
C VAL A 221 -7.58 -5.29 6.37
N ILE A 222 -8.55 -4.49 5.95
CA ILE A 222 -8.33 -3.09 5.60
C ILE A 222 -9.31 -2.23 6.36
N LYS A 223 -8.83 -1.06 6.81
CA LYS A 223 -9.68 -0.07 7.45
C LYS A 223 -10.71 0.42 6.45
N ARG A 224 -12.00 0.31 6.77
CA ARG A 224 -13.11 0.75 5.92
C ARG A 224 -12.96 2.21 5.50
N ALA A 225 -12.46 3.07 6.39
CA ALA A 225 -12.18 4.47 6.07
C ALA A 225 -11.19 4.64 4.91
N ASN A 226 -10.20 3.75 4.76
CA ASN A 226 -9.23 3.79 3.66
C ASN A 226 -9.89 3.39 2.34
N ILE A 227 -10.77 2.38 2.35
CA ILE A 227 -11.57 1.99 1.19
C ILE A 227 -12.49 3.14 0.77
N LEU A 228 -13.23 3.74 1.71
CA LEU A 228 -14.13 4.85 1.43
C LEU A 228 -13.38 6.08 0.88
N LYS A 229 -12.18 6.38 1.40
CA LYS A 229 -11.31 7.43 0.84
C LYS A 229 -10.97 7.17 -0.63
N LEU A 230 -10.64 5.93 -0.99
CA LEU A 230 -10.32 5.56 -2.37
C LEU A 230 -11.52 5.74 -3.30
N ILE A 231 -12.70 5.28 -2.88
CA ILE A 231 -13.95 5.49 -3.62
C ILE A 231 -14.23 6.99 -3.80
N ASN A 232 -14.10 7.76 -2.73
CA ASN A 232 -14.42 9.19 -2.74
C ASN A 232 -13.41 10.04 -3.52
N LYS A 233 -12.14 9.59 -3.59
CA LYS A 233 -11.10 10.22 -4.42
C LYS A 233 -11.41 10.05 -5.90
N ASN A 234 -11.98 8.91 -6.30
CA ASN A 234 -12.36 8.62 -7.68
C ASN A 234 -13.75 9.17 -8.06
N SER A 235 -14.61 9.51 -7.09
CA SER A 235 -15.86 10.24 -7.35
C SER A 235 -15.66 11.76 -7.51
N CYS A 236 -14.43 12.27 -7.38
CA CYS A 236 -14.08 13.66 -7.66
C CYS A 236 -13.79 13.92 -9.16
N LYS A 237 -14.76 13.58 -10.02
CA LYS A 237 -15.14 14.42 -11.18
C LYS A 237 -16.65 14.70 -11.18
N ALA A 238 -17.32 14.55 -10.05
CA ALA A 238 -18.60 15.22 -9.86
C ALA A 238 -18.30 16.67 -9.48
N ASP A 239 -18.69 17.60 -10.35
CA ASP A 239 -18.53 19.05 -10.18
C ASP A 239 -18.74 19.47 -8.73
N LYS A 240 -17.66 19.86 -8.04
CA LYS A 240 -17.79 20.62 -6.81
C LYS A 240 -18.48 21.92 -7.22
N LYS A 241 -19.78 22.06 -6.94
CA LYS A 241 -20.45 23.36 -6.98
C LYS A 241 -19.63 24.31 -6.13
N GLU A 242 -19.03 25.30 -6.77
CA GLU A 242 -18.24 26.34 -6.11
C GLU A 242 -19.12 27.02 -5.06
N SER A 243 -18.53 27.45 -3.95
CA SER A 243 -19.30 28.13 -2.90
C SER A 243 -19.90 29.43 -3.48
N PRO A 244 -21.11 29.84 -3.06
CA PRO A 244 -21.69 31.11 -3.50
C PRO A 244 -20.76 32.31 -3.28
N LYS A 245 -19.96 32.28 -2.20
CA LYS A 245 -18.93 33.29 -1.91
C LYS A 245 -17.86 33.36 -3.01
N THR A 246 -17.40 32.20 -3.49
CA THR A 246 -16.40 32.11 -4.56
C THR A 246 -16.98 32.57 -5.89
N ILE A 247 -18.19 32.11 -6.23
CA ILE A 247 -18.89 32.50 -7.47
C ILE A 247 -19.11 34.02 -7.50
N ASN A 248 -19.57 34.61 -6.40
CA ASN A 248 -19.80 36.06 -6.33
C ASN A 248 -18.50 36.87 -6.42
N ALA A 249 -17.42 36.40 -5.81
CA ALA A 249 -16.11 37.07 -5.93
C ALA A 249 -15.57 37.03 -7.37
N MET A 250 -15.72 35.90 -8.07
CA MET A 250 -15.35 35.79 -9.48
C MET A 250 -16.21 36.71 -10.36
N ALA A 251 -17.51 36.74 -10.11
CA ALA A 251 -18.44 37.61 -10.82
C ALA A 251 -18.08 39.10 -10.62
N GLN A 252 -17.84 39.53 -9.38
CA GLN A 252 -17.39 40.89 -9.05
C GLN A 252 -16.09 41.26 -9.75
N TYR A 253 -15.13 40.32 -9.82
CA TYR A 253 -13.88 40.54 -10.53
C TYR A 253 -14.10 40.74 -12.04
N ILE A 254 -14.94 39.91 -12.67
CA ILE A 254 -15.29 40.03 -14.10
C ILE A 254 -16.02 41.35 -14.37
N TYR A 255 -16.96 41.74 -13.52
CA TYR A 255 -17.66 43.04 -13.62
C TYR A 255 -16.68 44.21 -13.48
N GLY A 256 -15.79 44.16 -12.49
CA GLY A 256 -14.78 45.19 -12.26
C GLY A 256 -13.84 45.36 -13.46
N LEU A 257 -13.35 44.25 -14.03
CA LEU A 257 -12.51 44.30 -15.23
C LEU A 257 -13.26 44.88 -16.44
N THR A 258 -14.52 44.48 -16.63
CA THR A 258 -15.36 45.01 -17.72
C THR A 258 -15.59 46.51 -17.53
N CYS A 259 -15.89 46.95 -16.32
CA CYS A 259 -16.12 48.36 -16.00
C CYS A 259 -14.87 49.22 -16.20
N VAL A 260 -13.69 48.70 -15.80
CA VAL A 260 -12.40 49.40 -15.97
C VAL A 260 -12.03 49.52 -17.45
N LYS A 261 -12.29 48.49 -18.26
CA LYS A 261 -11.86 48.44 -19.66
C LYS A 261 -12.83 49.11 -20.62
N TYR A 262 -14.14 48.89 -20.44
CA TYR A 262 -15.18 49.24 -21.40
C TYR A 262 -16.17 50.28 -20.87
N GLY A 263 -16.11 50.63 -19.58
CA GLY A 263 -17.07 51.54 -18.96
C GLY A 263 -18.23 50.81 -18.28
N LYS A 264 -18.92 51.54 -17.41
CA LYS A 264 -19.97 51.01 -16.54
C LYS A 264 -21.21 50.56 -17.33
N ASP A 265 -21.58 51.32 -18.36
CA ASP A 265 -22.68 51.04 -19.27
C ASP A 265 -22.54 49.67 -19.95
N ILE A 266 -21.32 49.32 -20.39
CA ILE A 266 -21.03 48.02 -21.00
C ILE A 266 -20.99 46.92 -19.95
N ALA A 267 -20.49 47.20 -18.74
CA ALA A 267 -20.47 46.24 -17.63
C ALA A 267 -21.87 45.88 -17.10
N ASP A 268 -22.80 46.83 -17.10
CA ASP A 268 -24.19 46.65 -16.68
C ASP A 268 -25.01 45.86 -17.71
N ASN A 269 -24.63 45.91 -19.00
CA ASN A 269 -25.29 45.17 -20.08
C ASN A 269 -24.29 44.55 -21.08
N PRO A 270 -23.46 43.57 -20.67
CA PRO A 270 -22.37 43.06 -21.51
C PRO A 270 -22.87 42.23 -22.68
N ARG A 271 -24.09 41.68 -22.59
CA ARG A 271 -24.64 40.75 -23.58
C ARG A 271 -24.70 41.37 -24.98
N SER A 272 -25.17 42.61 -25.11
CA SER A 272 -25.26 43.29 -26.41
C SER A 272 -23.89 43.59 -27.02
N HIS A 273 -22.82 43.65 -26.21
CA HIS A 273 -21.46 43.92 -26.68
C HIS A 273 -20.67 42.63 -26.94
N ILE A 274 -21.18 41.47 -26.52
CA ILE A 274 -20.62 40.13 -26.74
C ILE A 274 -21.28 39.45 -27.96
N ASP A 275 -22.61 39.47 -28.03
CA ASP A 275 -23.36 38.74 -29.05
C ASP A 275 -23.46 39.52 -30.38
N ASN A 276 -23.29 40.83 -30.35
CA ASN A 276 -23.29 41.66 -31.56
C ASN A 276 -21.92 41.56 -32.27
N PRO A 277 -21.87 41.24 -33.58
CA PRO A 277 -20.62 41.22 -34.35
C PRO A 277 -19.86 42.55 -34.37
N ARG A 278 -20.55 43.67 -34.07
CA ARG A 278 -19.96 45.02 -33.94
C ARG A 278 -19.82 45.46 -32.48
N GLY A 279 -20.03 44.56 -31.52
CA GLY A 279 -19.85 44.82 -30.11
C GLY A 279 -18.39 45.01 -29.75
N GLU A 280 -18.12 45.89 -28.79
CA GLU A 280 -16.75 46.25 -28.40
C GLU A 280 -16.00 45.05 -27.79
N ILE A 281 -16.65 44.31 -26.89
CA ILE A 281 -16.07 43.11 -26.28
C ILE A 281 -15.82 42.03 -27.35
N LYS A 282 -16.77 41.83 -28.26
CA LYS A 282 -16.62 40.87 -29.37
C LYS A 282 -15.44 41.20 -30.26
N THR A 283 -15.32 42.47 -30.64
CA THR A 283 -14.23 42.97 -31.51
C THR A 283 -12.87 42.75 -30.87
N ASP A 284 -12.72 43.07 -29.58
CA ASP A 284 -11.46 42.89 -28.85
C ASP A 284 -11.04 41.43 -28.73
N PHE A 285 -11.98 40.52 -28.44
CA PHE A 285 -11.70 39.09 -28.38
C PHE A 285 -11.33 38.50 -29.75
N ASP A 286 -12.00 38.95 -30.82
CA ASP A 286 -11.71 38.51 -32.19
C ASP A 286 -10.32 39.00 -32.65
N LEU A 287 -9.94 40.24 -32.30
CA LEU A 287 -8.59 40.78 -32.56
C LEU A 287 -7.50 39.96 -31.86
N LEU A 288 -7.76 39.50 -30.63
CA LEU A 288 -6.84 38.69 -29.84
C LEU A 288 -6.94 37.18 -30.12
N LYS A 289 -7.87 36.76 -31.00
CA LYS A 289 -8.18 35.36 -31.31
C LYS A 289 -8.49 34.51 -30.07
N LEU A 290 -9.17 35.10 -29.08
CA LEU A 290 -9.56 34.42 -27.85
C LEU A 290 -11.01 33.91 -27.96
N PRO A 291 -11.30 32.71 -27.42
CA PRO A 291 -12.66 32.23 -27.34
C PRO A 291 -13.46 33.09 -26.36
N LEU A 292 -14.64 33.55 -26.80
CA LEU A 292 -15.55 34.35 -25.99
C LEU A 292 -16.80 33.52 -25.64
N PRO A 293 -17.19 33.40 -24.34
CA PRO A 293 -18.47 32.81 -23.95
C PRO A 293 -19.66 33.60 -24.50
N SER A 294 -20.85 32.98 -24.56
CA SER A 294 -22.05 33.69 -25.02
C SER A 294 -22.43 34.84 -24.08
N GLY A 295 -23.05 35.89 -24.60
CA GLY A 295 -23.52 37.01 -23.79
C GLY A 295 -24.55 36.59 -22.74
N ASN A 296 -25.34 35.53 -23.01
CA ASN A 296 -26.22 34.89 -22.03
C ASN A 296 -25.44 34.28 -20.85
N THR A 297 -24.35 33.58 -21.16
CA THR A 297 -23.49 32.96 -20.16
C THR A 297 -22.89 34.01 -19.23
N VAL A 298 -22.30 35.07 -19.81
CA VAL A 298 -21.69 36.15 -19.03
C VAL A 298 -22.74 36.92 -18.23
N SER A 299 -23.87 37.29 -18.83
CA SER A 299 -24.98 37.94 -18.11
C SER A 299 -25.46 37.09 -16.93
N SER A 300 -25.54 35.76 -17.10
CA SER A 300 -25.90 34.86 -16.00
C SER A 300 -24.89 34.85 -14.85
N TRP A 301 -23.60 35.01 -15.13
CA TRP A 301 -22.56 35.11 -14.08
C TRP A 301 -22.71 36.40 -13.28
N LEU A 302 -23.11 37.50 -13.94
CA LEU A 302 -23.19 38.83 -13.31
C LEU A 302 -24.53 39.13 -12.61
N LYS A 303 -25.56 38.29 -12.81
CA LYS A 303 -26.93 38.53 -12.31
C LYS A 303 -27.08 38.84 -10.82
N ASN A 304 -26.12 38.42 -9.98
CA ASN A 304 -26.18 38.55 -8.51
C ASN A 304 -25.05 39.41 -7.94
N ILE A 305 -24.44 40.28 -8.75
CA ILE A 305 -23.32 41.11 -8.28
C ILE A 305 -23.77 42.22 -7.33
N ASP A 306 -25.07 42.54 -7.28
CA ASP A 306 -25.62 43.54 -6.36
C ASP A 306 -26.75 42.99 -5.49
N SER A 307 -26.38 42.71 -4.24
CA SER A 307 -27.04 43.20 -3.03
C SER A 307 -25.94 43.62 -2.05
#